data_AF-A0A415FW90-F1
#
_entry.id   AF-A0A415FW90-F1
#
_cell.length_a   1.000
_cell.length_b   1.000
_cell.length_c   1.000
_cell.angle_alpha   90.00
_cell.angle_beta   90.00
_cell.angle_gamma   90.00
#
_symmetry.space_group_name_H-M   'P 1'
#
loop_
_entity.id
_entity.type
_entity.pdbx_description
1 polymer ?
#
loop_
_entity_poly.entity_id
_entity_poly.type
_entity_poly.pdbx_seq_one_letter_code
_entity_poly.pdbx_strand_id
1 'polypeptide(L)'
;MKKNLFYSLMALFVVLFASCGQEEIVSDNGTEINAPVTISVQAPVNNVFSRAVTIPDGYTMQCIMQLLNADGNKIGDQVTKPVTDGKVSFTISVDEQKEVSKALFWAEYVPESGAANKVYNTADLRVVGYNTASFDLTNDALMAASDAFCGKLETIGNASVTLKRPFANVSVKPKNPEVAAVANKLEIKYNALSGYDILEGKCSATTPVTYTNASFASADGNWFANFFFAPSNVSKFTEEITMALSGGYSKEIKIPANTLPLDANMQIMAKFEIGDGNFDIEVGVDPDYEALEMKVGSYINAEGKVVRDAADAVGIVFKMEAIGSDVPANYPVALQGKTIAGYAVAIENVATARQTLNTELLTTLAETAAGMTNGTQTTDVLLTGLGDVAFKTTYEKWVGEHAPDSENLSAWYIPTLSQLSAFMGTLFTMKEIPATGSEDFRNMSEFEFVNGKMFDRETIATVNYASSTINNQGNVSGVRINVADGVVTNAQEAGISVKTALNQQALCRPMITIFK
;
A
#
# COMPACT_ATOMS: atom_id res chain seq x y z
N MET A 1 -18.54 -30.59 -53.94
CA MET A 1 -18.41 -30.54 -52.46
C MET A 1 -16.95 -30.42 -52.10
N LYS A 2 -16.63 -29.49 -51.19
CA LYS A 2 -15.30 -28.88 -51.01
C LYS A 2 -14.25 -29.88 -50.51
N LYS A 3 -13.11 -29.86 -51.19
CA LYS A 3 -11.84 -30.58 -50.96
C LYS A 3 -10.95 -29.74 -50.03
N ASN A 4 -10.26 -30.35 -49.05
CA ASN A 4 -8.82 -30.72 -49.04
C ASN A 4 -7.88 -29.49 -49.23
N LEU A 5 -6.71 -29.30 -48.62
CA LEU A 5 -5.73 -30.20 -47.99
C LEU A 5 -4.52 -29.35 -47.51
N PHE A 6 -3.64 -29.96 -46.71
CA PHE A 6 -2.17 -29.77 -46.59
C PHE A 6 -1.54 -28.65 -45.73
N TYR A 7 -0.90 -29.11 -44.64
CA TYR A 7 0.52 -28.98 -44.23
C TYR A 7 1.32 -27.67 -44.43
N SER A 8 1.84 -27.18 -43.30
CA SER A 8 3.22 -26.70 -43.01
C SER A 8 3.90 -25.71 -43.96
N LEU A 9 4.19 -24.49 -43.47
CA LEU A 9 5.55 -23.91 -43.47
C LEU A 9 5.63 -22.59 -42.68
N MET A 10 6.73 -22.43 -41.97
CA MET A 10 7.26 -21.19 -41.41
C MET A 10 7.57 -20.19 -42.55
N ALA A 11 7.02 -18.97 -42.51
CA ALA A 11 7.57 -17.81 -43.23
C ALA A 11 7.00 -16.47 -42.73
N LEU A 12 7.93 -15.64 -42.27
CA LEU A 12 7.86 -14.19 -42.07
C LEU A 12 7.64 -13.47 -43.42
N PHE A 13 6.68 -12.53 -43.50
CA PHE A 13 6.60 -11.41 -44.44
C PHE A 13 5.64 -10.39 -43.80
N VAL A 14 6.10 -9.33 -43.13
CA VAL A 14 6.58 -8.07 -43.73
C VAL A 14 5.80 -7.71 -44.99
N VAL A 15 4.81 -6.83 -44.84
CA VAL A 15 4.42 -5.90 -45.90
C VAL A 15 4.83 -4.51 -45.43
N LEU A 16 6.01 -4.10 -45.86
CA LEU A 16 6.34 -2.71 -46.12
C LEU A 16 5.91 -2.43 -47.56
N PHE A 17 5.02 -1.47 -47.76
CA PHE A 17 5.06 -0.61 -48.93
C PHE A 17 4.83 0.82 -48.46
N ALA A 18 5.88 1.61 -48.66
CA ALA A 18 5.89 3.05 -48.58
C ALA A 18 4.96 3.66 -49.63
N SER A 19 4.28 4.73 -49.25
CA SER A 19 3.88 5.81 -50.16
C SER A 19 4.39 7.11 -49.53
N CYS A 20 5.42 7.66 -50.16
CA CYS A 20 5.78 9.06 -50.01
C CYS A 20 4.69 9.91 -50.64
N GLY A 21 4.18 10.87 -49.87
CA GLY A 21 3.60 12.12 -50.35
C GLY A 21 4.10 13.19 -49.40
N GLN A 22 5.17 13.87 -49.80
CA GLN A 22 5.65 15.08 -49.14
C GLN A 22 4.94 16.28 -49.78
N GLU A 23 4.75 17.34 -48.97
CA GLU A 23 4.00 18.58 -49.22
C GLU A 23 2.53 18.43 -48.82
N GLU A 24 2.00 19.17 -47.85
CA GLU A 24 2.23 20.57 -47.51
C GLU A 24 1.84 20.82 -46.04
N ILE A 25 2.62 21.62 -45.31
CA ILE A 25 2.24 22.13 -44.00
C ILE A 25 1.11 23.14 -44.23
N VAL A 26 -0.11 22.78 -43.83
CA VAL A 26 -1.12 23.77 -43.43
C VAL A 26 -1.34 23.57 -41.95
N SER A 27 -0.91 24.59 -41.22
CA SER A 27 -1.11 24.78 -39.79
C SER A 27 -2.56 24.59 -39.38
N ASP A 28 -2.80 23.71 -38.41
CA ASP A 28 -3.87 23.93 -37.44
C ASP A 28 -3.32 23.75 -36.02
N ASN A 29 -3.55 24.75 -35.18
CA ASN A 29 -3.13 24.79 -33.78
C ASN A 29 -4.15 24.00 -32.95
N GLY A 30 -4.16 22.68 -33.09
CA GLY A 30 -4.99 21.80 -32.27
C GLY A 30 -4.32 20.44 -32.14
N THR A 31 -4.18 19.94 -30.92
CA THR A 31 -3.63 18.61 -30.63
C THR A 31 -4.51 17.54 -31.28
N GLU A 32 -4.18 17.06 -32.49
CA GLU A 32 -4.98 16.05 -33.18
C GLU A 32 -4.95 14.71 -32.44
N ILE A 33 -6.14 14.21 -32.09
CA ILE A 33 -6.34 12.91 -31.45
C ILE A 33 -6.30 11.84 -32.54
N ASN A 34 -5.16 11.16 -32.68
CA ASN A 34 -4.90 10.26 -33.82
C ASN A 34 -4.93 8.76 -33.48
N ALA A 35 -5.21 8.40 -32.22
CA ALA A 35 -5.27 7.00 -31.79
C ALA A 35 -6.29 6.75 -30.64
N PRO A 36 -6.89 5.56 -30.55
CA PRO A 36 -7.71 5.16 -29.40
C PRO A 36 -6.90 5.13 -28.10
N VAL A 37 -7.57 5.42 -26.98
CA VAL A 37 -7.00 5.31 -25.63
C VAL A 37 -7.40 3.97 -25.01
N THR A 38 -6.44 3.29 -24.38
CA THR A 38 -6.68 2.06 -23.62
C THR A 38 -6.50 2.32 -22.12
N ILE A 39 -7.48 1.88 -21.33
CA ILE A 39 -7.47 2.01 -19.87
C ILE A 39 -7.47 0.61 -19.26
N SER A 40 -6.47 0.33 -18.42
CA SER A 40 -6.37 -0.93 -17.69
C SER A 40 -6.87 -0.76 -16.27
N VAL A 41 -7.93 -1.47 -15.91
CA VAL A 41 -8.55 -1.40 -14.59
C VAL A 41 -8.18 -2.64 -13.79
N GLN A 42 -7.79 -2.44 -12.54
CA GLN A 42 -7.49 -3.49 -11.58
C GLN A 42 -8.55 -3.50 -10.48
N ALA A 43 -9.29 -4.60 -10.37
CA ALA A 43 -10.24 -4.85 -9.29
C ALA A 43 -9.60 -5.80 -8.25
N PRO A 44 -9.89 -5.66 -6.93
CA PRO A 44 -9.19 -6.41 -5.89
C PRO A 44 -9.45 -7.93 -5.77
N VAL A 45 -9.90 -8.61 -6.82
CA VAL A 45 -10.06 -10.08 -6.77
C VAL A 45 -8.70 -10.77 -6.90
N ASN A 46 -8.38 -11.67 -5.96
CA ASN A 46 -7.13 -12.45 -5.95
C ASN A 46 -5.83 -11.63 -5.94
N ASN A 47 -5.77 -10.53 -5.18
CA ASN A 47 -4.50 -9.89 -4.85
C ASN A 47 -3.80 -10.65 -3.71
N VAL A 48 -2.52 -11.00 -3.86
CA VAL A 48 -1.70 -11.64 -2.81
C VAL A 48 -1.49 -10.71 -1.60
N PHE A 49 -1.74 -9.40 -1.76
CA PHE A 49 -1.46 -8.36 -0.76
C PHE A 49 -2.68 -7.88 0.05
N SER A 50 -3.91 -8.24 -0.34
CA SER A 50 -5.10 -8.04 0.50
C SER A 50 -5.83 -9.37 0.52
N ARG A 51 -6.07 -9.99 1.70
CA ARG A 51 -6.76 -11.29 1.88
C ARG A 51 -7.66 -11.58 0.67
N ALA A 52 -7.29 -12.56 -0.15
CA ALA A 52 -7.89 -12.75 -1.48
C ALA A 52 -9.42 -12.62 -1.43
N VAL A 53 -9.98 -11.62 -2.12
CA VAL A 53 -11.43 -11.50 -2.24
C VAL A 53 -11.88 -12.56 -3.23
N THR A 54 -12.36 -13.69 -2.70
CA THR A 54 -12.90 -14.78 -3.49
C THR A 54 -14.22 -14.37 -4.11
N ILE A 55 -14.46 -14.74 -5.38
CA ILE A 55 -15.75 -14.52 -6.02
C ILE A 55 -16.79 -15.37 -5.27
N PRO A 56 -17.92 -14.79 -4.81
CA PRO A 56 -18.96 -15.56 -4.12
C PRO A 56 -19.54 -16.67 -5.01
N ASP A 57 -19.88 -17.80 -4.40
CA ASP A 57 -20.46 -18.93 -5.13
C ASP A 57 -21.74 -18.52 -5.88
N GLY A 58 -21.81 -18.82 -7.18
CA GLY A 58 -22.94 -18.47 -8.05
C GLY A 58 -22.93 -17.01 -8.55
N TYR A 59 -21.85 -16.27 -8.32
CA TYR A 59 -21.64 -14.91 -8.83
C TYR A 59 -20.44 -14.84 -9.78
N THR A 60 -20.43 -13.81 -10.61
CA THR A 60 -19.28 -13.38 -11.42
C THR A 60 -18.96 -11.93 -11.12
N MET A 61 -17.72 -11.51 -11.34
CA MET A 61 -17.35 -10.10 -11.22
C MET A 61 -17.37 -9.43 -12.60
N GLN A 62 -18.01 -8.26 -12.67
CA GLN A 62 -18.00 -7.39 -13.84
C GLN A 62 -17.50 -6.00 -13.47
N CYS A 63 -17.01 -5.26 -14.46
CA CYS A 63 -16.67 -3.84 -14.35
C CYS A 63 -17.44 -3.04 -15.40
N ILE A 64 -17.98 -1.91 -14.98
CA ILE A 64 -18.74 -0.96 -15.77
C ILE A 64 -17.88 0.30 -15.94
N MET A 65 -17.81 0.83 -17.16
CA MET A 65 -17.22 2.13 -17.47
C MET A 65 -18.33 3.10 -17.90
N GLN A 66 -18.32 4.30 -17.34
CA GLN A 66 -19.16 5.43 -17.76
C GLN A 66 -18.29 6.62 -18.13
N LEU A 67 -18.43 7.14 -19.35
CA LEU A 67 -17.68 8.30 -19.83
C LEU A 67 -18.43 9.60 -19.50
N LEU A 68 -17.71 10.66 -19.18
CA LEU A 68 -18.27 11.97 -18.91
C LEU A 68 -17.51 13.07 -19.68
N ASN A 69 -18.21 14.16 -20.00
CA ASN A 69 -17.59 15.39 -20.48
C ASN A 69 -16.94 16.18 -19.32
N ALA A 70 -16.36 17.34 -19.62
CA ALA A 70 -15.70 18.21 -18.63
C ALA A 70 -16.63 18.64 -17.48
N ASP A 71 -17.90 18.95 -17.81
CA ASP A 71 -18.94 19.35 -16.85
C ASP A 71 -19.44 18.17 -15.99
N GLY A 72 -19.02 16.94 -16.29
CA GLY A 72 -19.42 15.74 -15.57
C GLY A 72 -20.72 15.11 -16.06
N ASN A 73 -21.24 15.53 -17.22
CA ASN A 73 -22.41 14.91 -17.85
C ASN A 73 -22.03 13.62 -18.57
N LYS A 74 -22.90 12.62 -18.51
CA LYS A 74 -22.71 11.32 -19.17
C LYS A 74 -22.62 11.47 -20.69
N ILE A 75 -21.63 10.82 -21.28
CA ILE A 75 -21.42 10.72 -22.73
C ILE A 75 -21.51 9.25 -23.14
N GLY A 76 -22.34 8.97 -24.14
CA GLY A 76 -22.55 7.62 -24.67
C GLY A 76 -23.17 6.63 -23.68
N ASP A 77 -23.19 5.37 -24.09
CA ASP A 77 -23.66 4.25 -23.27
C ASP A 77 -22.56 3.71 -22.35
N GLN A 78 -22.97 3.08 -21.25
CA GLN A 78 -22.02 2.39 -20.38
C GLN A 78 -21.47 1.14 -21.07
N VAL A 79 -20.18 0.87 -20.87
CA VAL A 79 -19.55 -0.37 -21.34
C VAL A 79 -19.33 -1.29 -20.14
N THR A 80 -19.87 -2.51 -20.20
CA THR A 80 -19.70 -3.52 -19.16
C THR A 80 -18.84 -4.67 -19.67
N LYS A 81 -17.85 -5.12 -18.88
CA LYS A 81 -16.97 -6.23 -19.21
C LYS A 81 -16.77 -7.15 -18.01
N PRO A 82 -16.60 -8.47 -18.21
CA PRO A 82 -16.20 -9.38 -17.13
C PRO A 82 -14.79 -9.03 -16.63
N VAL A 83 -14.54 -9.29 -15.35
CA VAL A 83 -13.20 -9.16 -14.74
C VAL A 83 -12.56 -10.55 -14.69
N THR A 84 -11.36 -10.68 -15.26
CA THR A 84 -10.58 -11.93 -15.25
C THR A 84 -9.28 -11.68 -14.53
N ASP A 85 -8.92 -12.52 -13.55
CA ASP A 85 -7.69 -12.40 -12.74
C ASP A 85 -7.46 -10.98 -12.17
N GLY A 86 -8.55 -10.33 -11.74
CA GLY A 86 -8.49 -8.98 -11.15
C GLY A 86 -8.24 -7.87 -12.15
N LYS A 87 -8.29 -8.14 -13.46
CA LYS A 87 -7.98 -7.17 -14.50
C LYS A 87 -9.06 -7.10 -15.56
N VAL A 88 -9.21 -5.91 -16.14
CA VAL A 88 -10.08 -5.65 -17.28
C VAL A 88 -9.56 -4.43 -18.04
N SER A 89 -9.72 -4.41 -19.36
CA SER A 89 -9.29 -3.28 -20.19
C SER A 89 -10.46 -2.69 -20.98
N PHE A 90 -10.52 -1.36 -21.01
CA PHE A 90 -11.48 -0.58 -21.81
C PHE A 90 -10.73 0.19 -22.90
N THR A 91 -11.42 0.46 -24.00
CA THR A 91 -10.89 1.27 -25.11
C THR A 91 -11.86 2.39 -25.37
N ILE A 92 -11.34 3.62 -25.44
CA ILE A 92 -12.07 4.82 -25.86
C ILE A 92 -11.63 5.14 -27.28
N SER A 93 -12.57 5.18 -28.21
CA SER A 93 -12.32 5.48 -29.62
C SER A 93 -11.81 6.91 -29.82
N VAL A 94 -11.29 7.20 -31.01
CA VAL A 94 -10.85 8.56 -31.39
C VAL A 94 -12.03 9.53 -31.39
N ASP A 95 -13.23 9.08 -31.78
CA ASP A 95 -14.40 9.94 -31.84
C ASP A 95 -14.94 10.28 -30.45
N GLU A 96 -15.02 9.31 -29.54
CA GLU A 96 -15.45 9.56 -28.15
C GLU A 96 -14.51 10.54 -27.43
N GLN A 97 -13.20 10.49 -27.72
CA GLN A 97 -12.21 11.39 -27.13
C GLN A 97 -12.41 12.87 -27.48
N LYS A 98 -13.23 13.20 -28.49
CA LYS A 98 -13.56 14.60 -28.84
C LYS A 98 -14.47 15.26 -27.81
N GLU A 99 -15.26 14.48 -27.08
CA GLU A 99 -16.29 14.98 -26.16
C GLU A 99 -16.06 14.53 -24.71
N VAL A 100 -15.31 13.44 -24.52
CA VAL A 100 -15.06 12.85 -23.20
C VAL A 100 -13.83 13.48 -22.55
N SER A 101 -13.97 13.84 -21.28
CA SER A 101 -12.87 14.33 -20.45
C SER A 101 -12.57 13.42 -19.26
N LYS A 102 -13.56 12.63 -18.80
CA LYS A 102 -13.47 11.83 -17.57
C LYS A 102 -14.06 10.44 -17.78
N ALA A 103 -13.65 9.49 -16.97
CA ALA A 103 -14.23 8.15 -16.94
C ALA A 103 -14.45 7.67 -15.49
N LEU A 104 -15.59 7.04 -15.24
CA LEU A 104 -15.92 6.40 -13.96
C LEU A 104 -15.95 4.89 -14.13
N PHE A 105 -15.57 4.18 -13.07
CA PHE A 105 -15.51 2.72 -13.04
C PHE A 105 -16.21 2.17 -11.82
N TRP A 106 -16.99 1.11 -12.00
CA TRP A 106 -17.65 0.36 -10.93
C TRP A 106 -17.51 -1.14 -11.18
N ALA A 107 -16.94 -1.86 -10.21
CA ALA A 107 -16.85 -3.31 -10.25
C ALA A 107 -17.73 -3.94 -9.16
N GLU A 108 -18.58 -4.87 -9.57
CA GLU A 108 -19.59 -5.52 -8.73
C GLU A 108 -19.69 -7.02 -8.99
N TYR A 109 -20.21 -7.75 -8.00
CA TYR A 109 -20.63 -9.13 -8.16
C TYR A 109 -22.05 -9.19 -8.71
N VAL A 110 -22.23 -9.95 -9.78
CA VAL A 110 -23.54 -10.21 -10.39
C VAL A 110 -23.86 -11.70 -10.42
N PRO A 111 -25.11 -12.10 -10.15
CA PRO A 111 -25.49 -13.51 -10.20
C PRO A 111 -25.25 -14.10 -11.60
N GLU A 112 -24.72 -15.33 -11.68
CA GLU A 112 -24.56 -16.06 -12.95
C GLU A 112 -25.90 -16.31 -13.66
N SER A 113 -26.98 -16.42 -12.88
CA SER A 113 -28.35 -16.56 -13.38
C SER A 113 -28.91 -15.29 -14.04
N GLY A 114 -28.18 -14.17 -14.00
CA GLY A 114 -28.52 -12.91 -14.67
C GLY A 114 -28.64 -11.69 -13.74
N ALA A 115 -28.52 -10.50 -14.33
CA ALA A 115 -28.41 -9.22 -13.62
C ALA A 115 -29.68 -8.73 -12.91
N ALA A 116 -30.83 -9.43 -13.03
CA ALA A 116 -32.09 -9.02 -12.42
C ALA A 116 -32.04 -8.93 -10.89
N ASN A 117 -31.12 -9.67 -10.25
CA ASN A 117 -31.01 -9.78 -8.80
C ASN A 117 -29.65 -9.29 -8.27
N LYS A 118 -28.97 -8.39 -8.99
CA LYS A 118 -27.75 -7.77 -8.44
C LYS A 118 -28.07 -6.85 -7.26
N VAL A 119 -27.08 -6.63 -6.40
CA VAL A 119 -27.22 -5.82 -5.18
C VAL A 119 -27.42 -4.33 -5.49
N TYR A 120 -26.65 -3.80 -6.45
CA TYR A 120 -26.61 -2.36 -6.73
C TYR A 120 -27.29 -1.98 -8.04
N ASN A 121 -27.98 -0.84 -8.05
CA ASN A 121 -28.44 -0.19 -9.27
C ASN A 121 -27.31 0.71 -9.77
N THR A 122 -26.79 0.37 -10.95
CA THR A 122 -25.61 1.02 -11.56
C THR A 122 -25.91 1.57 -12.96
N ALA A 123 -27.19 1.81 -13.28
CA ALA A 123 -27.61 2.41 -14.56
C ALA A 123 -26.97 3.79 -14.82
N ASP A 124 -26.58 4.49 -13.75
CA ASP A 124 -25.77 5.70 -13.76
C ASP A 124 -24.77 5.67 -12.61
N LEU A 125 -23.48 5.79 -12.94
CA LEU A 125 -22.37 5.76 -11.98
C LEU A 125 -22.23 7.06 -11.17
N ARG A 126 -23.03 8.09 -11.45
CA ARG A 126 -23.16 9.29 -10.62
C ARG A 126 -24.20 9.13 -9.49
N VAL A 127 -24.99 8.06 -9.49
CA VAL A 127 -26.07 7.84 -8.51
C VAL A 127 -26.23 6.36 -8.14
N VAL A 128 -25.13 5.67 -7.85
CA VAL A 128 -25.15 4.24 -7.51
C VAL A 128 -25.95 4.01 -6.23
N GLY A 129 -26.96 3.14 -6.28
CA GLY A 129 -27.85 2.85 -5.15
C GLY A 129 -28.13 1.36 -5.02
N TYR A 130 -29.04 1.00 -4.13
CA TYR A 130 -29.49 -0.39 -3.96
C TYR A 130 -30.54 -0.76 -5.01
N ASN A 131 -30.43 -1.97 -5.57
CA ASN A 131 -31.40 -2.53 -6.51
C ASN A 131 -32.40 -3.47 -5.81
N THR A 132 -32.08 -3.94 -4.59
CA THR A 132 -32.98 -4.68 -3.70
C THR A 132 -33.08 -4.00 -2.34
N ALA A 133 -34.23 -4.12 -1.70
CA ALA A 133 -34.48 -3.63 -0.35
C ALA A 133 -34.52 -4.76 0.70
N SER A 134 -34.35 -6.02 0.28
CA SER A 134 -34.48 -7.19 1.16
C SER A 134 -33.31 -8.14 0.99
N PHE A 135 -32.74 -8.55 2.12
CA PHE A 135 -31.55 -9.38 2.20
C PHE A 135 -31.78 -10.53 3.19
N ASP A 136 -31.34 -11.72 2.80
CA ASP A 136 -31.32 -12.90 3.66
C ASP A 136 -29.90 -13.07 4.21
N LEU A 137 -29.73 -12.87 5.51
CA LEU A 137 -28.44 -13.00 6.20
C LEU A 137 -27.93 -14.44 6.24
N THR A 138 -28.78 -15.42 5.97
CA THR A 138 -28.37 -16.84 5.87
C THR A 138 -27.81 -17.18 4.49
N ASN A 139 -27.92 -16.27 3.52
CA ASN A 139 -27.33 -16.42 2.20
C ASN A 139 -25.95 -15.78 2.15
N ASP A 140 -24.92 -16.54 2.54
CA ASP A 140 -23.53 -16.08 2.58
C ASP A 140 -23.04 -15.53 1.23
N ALA A 141 -23.46 -16.13 0.11
CA ALA A 141 -23.08 -15.68 -1.22
C ALA A 141 -23.65 -14.30 -1.55
N LEU A 142 -24.92 -14.05 -1.21
CA LEU A 142 -25.56 -12.74 -1.37
C LEU A 142 -24.89 -11.67 -0.50
N MET A 143 -24.59 -12.02 0.76
CA MET A 143 -23.94 -11.10 1.69
C MET A 143 -22.52 -10.76 1.21
N ALA A 144 -21.75 -11.75 0.73
CA ALA A 144 -20.45 -11.52 0.13
C ALA A 144 -20.53 -10.71 -1.18
N ALA A 145 -21.59 -10.89 -1.97
CA ALA A 145 -21.84 -10.12 -3.20
C ALA A 145 -22.23 -8.64 -2.95
N SER A 146 -22.41 -8.23 -1.69
CA SER A 146 -22.63 -6.82 -1.33
C SER A 146 -21.34 -5.99 -1.35
N ASP A 147 -20.16 -6.60 -1.49
CA ASP A 147 -18.92 -5.87 -1.73
C ASP A 147 -18.83 -5.35 -3.18
N ALA A 148 -18.17 -4.22 -3.39
CA ALA A 148 -17.97 -3.60 -4.70
C ALA A 148 -16.86 -2.54 -4.64
N PHE A 149 -16.40 -2.09 -5.81
CA PHE A 149 -15.24 -1.21 -5.93
C PHE A 149 -15.48 -0.13 -6.97
N CYS A 150 -14.94 1.06 -6.75
CA CYS A 150 -15.05 2.17 -7.68
C CYS A 150 -13.70 2.85 -7.95
N GLY A 151 -13.64 3.60 -9.05
CA GLY A 151 -12.49 4.42 -9.43
C GLY A 151 -12.88 5.45 -10.49
N LYS A 152 -11.98 6.39 -10.75
CA LYS A 152 -12.20 7.44 -11.75
C LYS A 152 -10.91 7.89 -12.43
N LEU A 153 -11.07 8.47 -13.61
CA LEU A 153 -10.08 9.28 -14.31
C LEU A 153 -10.67 10.68 -14.52
N GLU A 154 -9.97 11.70 -14.04
CA GLU A 154 -10.36 13.12 -14.23
C GLU A 154 -9.87 13.68 -15.58
N THR A 155 -8.97 12.96 -16.25
CA THR A 155 -8.46 13.23 -17.59
C THR A 155 -8.35 11.93 -18.38
N ILE A 156 -8.76 11.94 -19.65
CA ILE A 156 -8.61 10.78 -20.54
C ILE A 156 -7.19 10.68 -21.08
N GLY A 157 -6.62 9.49 -20.98
CA GLY A 157 -5.33 9.11 -21.54
C GLY A 157 -5.08 7.63 -21.30
N ASN A 158 -4.02 7.09 -21.91
CA ASN A 158 -3.59 5.73 -21.60
C ASN A 158 -3.20 5.66 -20.12
N ALA A 159 -3.95 4.90 -19.34
CA ALA A 159 -3.85 4.92 -17.89
C ALA A 159 -4.14 3.54 -17.29
N SER A 160 -3.70 3.36 -16.05
CA SER A 160 -4.15 2.25 -15.20
C SER A 160 -4.87 2.79 -13.98
N VAL A 161 -6.02 2.18 -13.65
CA VAL A 161 -6.86 2.56 -12.50
C VAL A 161 -6.98 1.36 -11.58
N THR A 162 -6.56 1.51 -10.32
CA THR A 162 -6.84 0.53 -9.26
C THR A 162 -8.10 0.94 -8.52
N LEU A 163 -9.10 0.06 -8.49
CA LEU A 163 -10.37 0.34 -7.83
C LEU A 163 -10.26 0.19 -6.30
N LYS A 164 -11.04 1.00 -5.58
CA LYS A 164 -11.11 1.01 -4.11
C LYS A 164 -12.54 0.81 -3.63
N ARG A 165 -12.71 0.29 -2.42
CA ARG A 165 -14.04 0.16 -1.81
C ARG A 165 -14.62 1.54 -1.49
N PRO A 166 -15.86 1.84 -1.88
CA PRO A 166 -16.60 3.03 -1.42
C PRO A 166 -17.32 2.79 -0.09
N PHE A 167 -17.00 1.70 0.61
CA PHE A 167 -17.75 1.23 1.76
C PHE A 167 -16.89 1.15 3.02
N ALA A 168 -17.54 1.27 4.16
CA ALA A 168 -17.07 0.72 5.41
C ALA A 168 -17.73 -0.65 5.64
N ASN A 169 -16.99 -1.65 6.13
CA ASN A 169 -17.54 -2.93 6.52
C ASN A 169 -17.93 -2.88 8.00
N VAL A 170 -19.22 -2.81 8.29
CA VAL A 170 -19.78 -2.63 9.62
C VAL A 170 -20.24 -3.98 10.17
N SER A 171 -19.76 -4.34 11.35
CA SER A 171 -20.21 -5.50 12.10
C SER A 171 -20.81 -5.11 13.46
N VAL A 172 -21.81 -5.85 13.89
CA VAL A 172 -22.54 -5.61 15.14
C VAL A 172 -22.57 -6.90 15.95
N LYS A 173 -22.18 -6.82 17.23
CA LYS A 173 -22.03 -7.99 18.12
C LYS A 173 -22.54 -7.70 19.54
N PRO A 174 -23.32 -8.59 20.16
CA PRO A 174 -23.66 -8.46 21.57
C PRO A 174 -22.47 -8.79 22.49
N LYS A 175 -22.42 -8.19 23.67
CA LYS A 175 -21.49 -8.54 24.76
C LYS A 175 -22.02 -9.72 25.60
N ASN A 176 -23.35 -9.86 25.67
CA ASN A 176 -24.07 -10.85 26.47
C ASN A 176 -25.12 -11.63 25.64
N PRO A 177 -24.69 -12.34 24.57
CA PRO A 177 -25.59 -13.05 23.65
C PRO A 177 -26.55 -14.03 24.33
N GLU A 178 -26.16 -14.60 25.47
CA GLU A 178 -26.93 -15.56 26.26
C GLU A 178 -28.29 -15.02 26.74
N VAL A 179 -28.45 -13.71 26.88
CA VAL A 179 -29.74 -13.08 27.23
C VAL A 179 -30.80 -13.33 26.15
N ALA A 180 -30.37 -13.48 24.90
CA ALA A 180 -31.23 -13.77 23.75
C ALA A 180 -31.15 -15.25 23.31
N ALA A 181 -30.68 -16.17 24.16
CA ALA A 181 -30.44 -17.58 23.81
C ALA A 181 -31.67 -18.30 23.19
N VAL A 182 -32.88 -17.88 23.58
CA VAL A 182 -34.13 -18.50 23.09
C VAL A 182 -34.71 -17.80 21.85
N ALA A 183 -34.12 -16.69 21.38
CA ALA A 183 -34.49 -16.04 20.13
C ALA A 183 -34.01 -16.88 18.94
N ASN A 184 -34.88 -17.13 17.97
CA ASN A 184 -34.52 -17.86 16.74
C ASN A 184 -34.72 -17.06 15.44
N LYS A 185 -35.10 -15.79 15.57
CA LYS A 185 -35.24 -14.86 14.43
C LYS A 185 -34.63 -13.51 14.75
N LEU A 186 -33.96 -12.93 13.76
CA LEU A 186 -33.45 -11.57 13.77
C LEU A 186 -33.91 -10.85 12.49
N GLU A 187 -34.47 -9.66 12.65
CA GLU A 187 -34.76 -8.74 11.56
C GLU A 187 -34.02 -7.43 11.81
N ILE A 188 -33.39 -6.85 10.79
CA ILE A 188 -32.65 -5.59 10.88
C ILE A 188 -33.18 -4.63 9.83
N LYS A 189 -33.50 -3.40 10.25
CA LYS A 189 -34.05 -2.35 9.39
C LYS A 189 -33.30 -1.05 9.58
N TYR A 190 -32.97 -0.40 8.48
CA TYR A 190 -32.42 0.95 8.45
C TYR A 190 -32.59 1.58 7.07
N ASN A 191 -32.42 2.90 7.00
CA ASN A 191 -32.28 3.64 5.75
C ASN A 191 -30.80 3.62 5.36
N ALA A 192 -30.41 2.85 4.35
CA ALA A 192 -29.03 2.83 3.88
C ALA A 192 -28.72 4.11 3.08
N LEU A 193 -27.51 4.67 3.23
CA LEU A 193 -27.02 5.73 2.35
C LEU A 193 -27.02 5.21 0.89
N SER A 194 -27.43 6.04 -0.06
CA SER A 194 -27.69 5.64 -1.45
C SER A 194 -27.44 6.81 -2.40
N GLY A 195 -27.50 6.57 -3.71
CA GLY A 195 -27.20 7.58 -4.72
C GLY A 195 -25.75 8.07 -4.63
N TYR A 196 -24.81 7.14 -4.48
CA TYR A 196 -23.37 7.38 -4.41
C TYR A 196 -22.84 7.84 -5.77
N ASP A 197 -22.29 9.04 -5.79
CA ASP A 197 -21.63 9.65 -6.92
C ASP A 197 -20.14 9.30 -6.89
N ILE A 198 -19.67 8.49 -7.86
CA ILE A 198 -18.26 8.09 -7.92
C ILE A 198 -17.34 9.28 -8.24
N LEU A 199 -17.82 10.27 -8.99
CA LEU A 199 -17.01 11.45 -9.32
C LEU A 199 -16.76 12.29 -8.08
N GLU A 200 -17.81 12.55 -7.29
CA GLU A 200 -17.73 13.41 -6.10
C GLU A 200 -17.38 12.66 -4.82
N GLY A 201 -17.57 11.34 -4.80
CA GLY A 201 -17.47 10.52 -3.60
C GLY A 201 -18.53 10.85 -2.56
N LYS A 202 -19.78 11.13 -2.97
CA LYS A 202 -20.87 11.58 -2.07
C LYS A 202 -22.14 10.77 -2.26
N CYS A 203 -22.89 10.54 -1.19
CA CYS A 203 -24.28 10.07 -1.29
C CYS A 203 -25.25 11.25 -1.28
N SER A 204 -26.33 11.12 -2.06
CA SER A 204 -27.36 12.15 -2.22
C SER A 204 -28.74 11.74 -1.67
N ALA A 205 -28.90 10.47 -1.32
CA ALA A 205 -30.18 9.92 -0.88
C ALA A 205 -29.99 8.81 0.17
N THR A 206 -31.13 8.31 0.65
CA THR A 206 -31.20 7.09 1.45
C THR A 206 -32.24 6.12 0.87
N THR A 207 -32.09 4.82 1.14
CA THR A 207 -33.03 3.79 0.68
C THR A 207 -33.29 2.80 1.82
N PRO A 208 -34.56 2.48 2.15
CA PRO A 208 -34.86 1.52 3.20
C PRO A 208 -34.40 0.12 2.80
N VAL A 209 -33.73 -0.56 3.73
CA VAL A 209 -33.27 -1.94 3.57
C VAL A 209 -33.70 -2.78 4.78
N THR A 210 -34.00 -4.05 4.54
CA THR A 210 -34.37 -5.03 5.55
C THR A 210 -33.50 -6.28 5.40
N TYR A 211 -32.88 -6.70 6.50
CA TYR A 211 -32.13 -7.94 6.58
C TYR A 211 -32.87 -8.91 7.48
N THR A 212 -32.95 -10.17 7.08
CA THR A 212 -33.66 -11.21 7.84
C THR A 212 -32.74 -12.40 8.08
N ASN A 213 -32.79 -12.96 9.29
CA ASN A 213 -32.20 -14.25 9.63
C ASN A 213 -33.29 -15.08 10.32
N ALA A 214 -33.86 -16.04 9.59
CA ALA A 214 -34.92 -16.91 10.09
C ALA A 214 -34.41 -18.12 10.89
N SER A 215 -33.10 -18.35 10.87
CA SER A 215 -32.39 -19.43 11.57
C SER A 215 -31.38 -18.85 12.55
N PHE A 216 -31.76 -17.75 13.21
CA PHE A 216 -30.85 -16.96 14.00
C PHE A 216 -30.38 -17.72 15.24
N ALA A 217 -29.06 -17.73 15.46
CA ALA A 217 -28.42 -18.29 16.63
C ALA A 217 -27.72 -17.16 17.39
N SER A 218 -28.27 -16.77 18.54
CA SER A 218 -27.78 -15.60 19.30
C SER A 218 -26.39 -15.78 19.88
N ALA A 219 -25.97 -17.02 20.16
CA ALA A 219 -24.65 -17.36 20.71
C ALA A 219 -23.49 -17.16 19.72
N ASP A 220 -23.78 -17.03 18.42
CA ASP A 220 -22.78 -17.08 17.36
C ASP A 220 -22.35 -15.68 16.90
N GLY A 221 -21.04 -15.45 16.90
CA GLY A 221 -20.37 -14.46 16.05
C GLY A 221 -20.92 -13.03 16.12
N ASN A 222 -20.93 -12.37 14.95
CA ASN A 222 -21.56 -11.07 14.74
C ASN A 222 -23.02 -11.32 14.35
N TRP A 223 -23.94 -10.57 14.95
CA TRP A 223 -25.37 -10.65 14.59
C TRP A 223 -25.65 -10.00 13.23
N PHE A 224 -24.77 -9.10 12.80
CA PHE A 224 -24.83 -8.42 11.53
C PHE A 224 -23.43 -8.07 11.06
N ALA A 225 -23.14 -8.25 9.78
CA ALA A 225 -21.94 -7.74 9.13
C ALA A 225 -22.29 -7.38 7.69
N ASN A 226 -22.10 -6.12 7.29
CA ASN A 226 -22.31 -5.73 5.90
C ASN A 226 -21.55 -4.45 5.51
N PHE A 227 -21.49 -4.18 4.21
CA PHE A 227 -20.90 -2.98 3.62
C PHE A 227 -21.89 -1.81 3.59
N PHE A 228 -21.46 -0.69 4.18
CA PHE A 228 -22.19 0.57 4.25
C PHE A 228 -21.47 1.58 3.36
N PHE A 229 -22.18 2.30 2.48
CA PHE A 229 -21.55 3.41 1.76
C PHE A 229 -20.92 4.38 2.77
N ALA A 230 -19.67 4.76 2.53
CA ALA A 230 -18.90 5.67 3.37
C ALA A 230 -18.51 6.91 2.55
N PRO A 231 -19.47 7.80 2.27
CA PRO A 231 -19.24 8.94 1.40
C PRO A 231 -18.53 10.09 2.13
N SER A 232 -17.77 10.89 1.38
CA SER A 232 -16.99 12.01 1.91
C SER A 232 -17.81 13.13 2.58
N ASN A 233 -19.12 13.22 2.27
CA ASN A 233 -20.01 14.21 2.88
C ASN A 233 -20.60 13.77 4.23
N VAL A 234 -20.26 12.58 4.72
CA VAL A 234 -20.80 12.03 5.96
C VAL A 234 -19.68 11.34 6.75
N SER A 235 -19.36 11.82 7.95
CA SER A 235 -18.34 11.22 8.82
C SER A 235 -18.87 10.14 9.76
N LYS A 236 -20.19 10.07 9.95
CA LYS A 236 -20.88 9.07 10.78
C LYS A 236 -22.22 8.69 10.15
N PHE A 237 -22.60 7.42 10.25
CA PHE A 237 -23.87 6.93 9.71
C PHE A 237 -25.04 7.68 10.33
N THR A 238 -25.82 8.39 9.50
CA THR A 238 -26.81 9.38 9.95
C THR A 238 -28.16 8.80 10.35
N GLU A 239 -28.39 7.52 10.08
CA GLU A 239 -29.68 6.85 10.27
C GLU A 239 -29.63 5.90 11.47
N GLU A 240 -30.79 5.61 12.06
CA GLU A 240 -30.93 4.60 13.12
C GLU A 240 -30.96 3.19 12.52
N ILE A 241 -30.30 2.23 13.18
CA ILE A 241 -30.41 0.81 12.86
C ILE A 241 -31.26 0.12 13.91
N THR A 242 -32.36 -0.50 13.50
CA THR A 242 -33.25 -1.28 14.38
C THR A 242 -33.02 -2.78 14.16
N MET A 243 -32.77 -3.52 15.24
CA MET A 243 -32.66 -4.98 15.27
C MET A 243 -33.80 -5.54 16.14
N ALA A 244 -34.70 -6.32 15.53
CA ALA A 244 -35.83 -6.95 16.19
C ALA A 244 -35.59 -8.46 16.36
N LEU A 245 -35.51 -8.91 17.60
CA LEU A 245 -35.45 -10.31 17.97
C LEU A 245 -36.86 -10.88 18.12
N SER A 246 -37.08 -12.08 17.57
CA SER A 246 -38.35 -12.80 17.73
C SER A 246 -38.16 -14.31 17.83
N GLY A 247 -39.26 -15.02 18.08
CA GLY A 247 -39.30 -16.49 18.11
C GLY A 247 -38.67 -17.07 19.37
N GLY A 248 -39.44 -17.08 20.47
CA GLY A 248 -38.99 -17.55 21.80
C GLY A 248 -38.55 -16.42 22.73
N TYR A 249 -38.07 -15.32 22.18
CA TYR A 249 -37.76 -14.05 22.85
C TYR A 249 -38.34 -12.90 22.03
N SER A 250 -38.66 -11.75 22.64
CA SER A 250 -39.09 -10.56 21.89
C SER A 250 -38.44 -9.31 22.48
N LYS A 251 -37.63 -8.64 21.67
CA LYS A 251 -36.92 -7.42 22.06
C LYS A 251 -36.53 -6.65 20.81
N GLU A 252 -36.63 -5.33 20.89
CA GLU A 252 -36.08 -4.42 19.90
C GLU A 252 -34.82 -3.77 20.46
N ILE A 253 -33.79 -3.68 19.62
CA ILE A 253 -32.49 -3.08 19.93
C ILE A 253 -32.22 -2.03 18.86
N LYS A 254 -31.77 -0.84 19.27
CA LYS A 254 -31.52 0.29 18.36
C LYS A 254 -30.08 0.77 18.49
N ILE A 255 -29.39 0.90 17.36
CA ILE A 255 -28.15 1.66 17.24
C ILE A 255 -28.56 3.07 16.82
N PRO A 256 -28.38 4.10 17.68
CA PRO A 256 -28.78 5.46 17.35
C PRO A 256 -28.02 6.01 16.16
N ALA A 257 -28.67 6.92 15.44
CA ALA A 257 -28.05 7.75 14.41
C ALA A 257 -26.78 8.44 14.93
N ASN A 258 -25.81 8.64 14.03
CA ASN A 258 -24.52 9.30 14.28
C ASN A 258 -23.62 8.60 15.32
N THR A 259 -23.84 7.30 15.57
CA THR A 259 -23.00 6.51 16.48
C THR A 259 -21.84 5.83 15.73
N LEU A 260 -22.12 5.25 14.56
CA LEU A 260 -21.13 4.53 13.77
C LEU A 260 -20.30 5.53 12.94
N PRO A 261 -18.97 5.61 13.09
CA PRO A 261 -18.13 6.35 12.16
C PRO A 261 -18.25 5.72 10.77
N LEU A 262 -18.05 6.50 9.72
CA LEU A 262 -17.97 5.97 8.36
C LEU A 262 -16.73 6.54 7.70
N ASP A 263 -15.88 5.62 7.25
CA ASP A 263 -14.75 5.93 6.38
C ASP A 263 -14.60 4.78 5.37
N ALA A 264 -14.29 5.14 4.13
CA ALA A 264 -14.18 4.17 3.06
C ALA A 264 -13.00 3.24 3.32
N ASN A 265 -13.17 1.97 2.96
CA ASN A 265 -12.17 0.92 3.15
C ASN A 265 -11.81 0.62 4.63
N MET A 266 -12.64 1.04 5.59
CA MET A 266 -12.48 0.67 7.01
C MET A 266 -13.39 -0.49 7.42
N GLN A 267 -12.95 -1.26 8.40
CA GLN A 267 -13.79 -2.20 9.15
C GLN A 267 -14.20 -1.56 10.47
N ILE A 268 -15.49 -1.58 10.79
CA ILE A 268 -16.07 -0.99 11.99
C ILE A 268 -16.76 -2.10 12.77
N MET A 269 -16.50 -2.18 14.07
CA MET A 269 -17.19 -3.11 14.96
C MET A 269 -17.94 -2.35 16.03
N ALA A 270 -19.25 -2.56 16.11
CA ALA A 270 -20.13 -2.07 17.16
C ALA A 270 -20.48 -3.19 18.13
N LYS A 271 -20.13 -3.01 19.41
CA LYS A 271 -20.48 -3.95 20.48
C LYS A 271 -21.53 -3.34 21.39
N PHE A 272 -22.52 -4.11 21.81
CA PHE A 272 -23.59 -3.61 22.70
C PHE A 272 -23.97 -4.65 23.77
N GLU A 273 -24.50 -4.18 24.90
CA GLU A 273 -25.04 -5.04 25.97
C GLU A 273 -26.58 -4.97 25.99
N ILE A 274 -27.24 -6.12 26.16
CA ILE A 274 -28.70 -6.23 26.19
C ILE A 274 -29.18 -6.01 27.64
N GLY A 275 -29.89 -4.91 27.90
CA GLY A 275 -30.49 -4.60 29.21
C GLY A 275 -31.93 -4.06 29.14
N ASP A 276 -32.45 -3.61 30.28
CA ASP A 276 -33.83 -3.13 30.45
C ASP A 276 -34.12 -1.73 29.88
N GLY A 277 -33.13 -1.10 29.22
CA GLY A 277 -33.34 0.20 28.56
C GLY A 277 -32.09 1.04 28.27
N ASN A 278 -30.91 0.64 28.78
CA ASN A 278 -29.63 1.27 28.46
C ASN A 278 -28.76 0.35 27.61
N PHE A 279 -28.08 0.94 26.63
CA PHE A 279 -27.16 0.25 25.73
C PHE A 279 -25.84 1.03 25.67
N ASP A 280 -24.75 0.41 26.10
CA ASP A 280 -23.41 0.94 25.87
C ASP A 280 -22.90 0.41 24.53
N ILE A 281 -22.89 1.28 23.51
CA ILE A 281 -22.36 0.96 22.19
C ILE A 281 -20.88 1.37 22.15
N GLU A 282 -20.01 0.38 22.12
CA GLU A 282 -18.58 0.57 21.90
C GLU A 282 -18.28 0.40 20.41
N VAL A 283 -17.77 1.46 19.78
CA VAL A 283 -17.43 1.44 18.35
C VAL A 283 -15.93 1.61 18.18
N GLY A 284 -15.31 0.66 17.49
CA GLY A 284 -13.89 0.70 17.12
C GLY A 284 -13.70 0.48 15.62
N VAL A 285 -12.58 0.98 15.10
CA VAL A 285 -12.05 0.63 13.78
C VAL A 285 -11.14 -0.58 13.94
N ASP A 286 -11.28 -1.61 13.10
CA ASP A 286 -10.35 -2.75 13.07
C ASP A 286 -9.02 -2.29 12.43
N PRO A 287 -7.90 -2.24 13.18
CA PRO A 287 -6.63 -1.73 12.70
C PRO A 287 -5.95 -2.64 11.64
N ASP A 288 -6.41 -3.88 11.46
CA ASP A 288 -5.74 -4.90 10.62
C ASP A 288 -6.10 -4.86 9.13
N TYR A 289 -6.93 -3.91 8.65
CA TYR A 289 -7.57 -4.00 7.32
C TYR A 289 -7.03 -3.09 6.20
N GLU A 290 -5.98 -2.27 6.37
CA GLU A 290 -5.26 -1.78 5.19
C GLU A 290 -4.08 -2.70 4.87
N ALA A 291 -4.07 -3.24 3.65
CA ALA A 291 -2.84 -3.73 3.05
C ALA A 291 -1.90 -2.55 2.87
N LEU A 292 -0.96 -2.39 3.80
CA LEU A 292 0.03 -1.33 3.73
C LEU A 292 1.02 -1.66 2.61
N GLU A 293 1.00 -0.85 1.53
CA GLU A 293 1.93 -0.99 0.42
C GLU A 293 3.32 -0.48 0.82
N MET A 294 4.35 -1.28 0.50
CA MET A 294 5.73 -0.90 0.75
C MET A 294 6.21 0.12 -0.29
N LYS A 295 6.45 1.33 0.17
CA LYS A 295 7.03 2.46 -0.58
C LYS A 295 8.11 3.16 0.23
N VAL A 296 8.90 4.03 -0.39
CA VAL A 296 9.82 4.92 0.33
C VAL A 296 9.05 5.71 1.41
N GLY A 297 9.58 5.73 2.63
CA GLY A 297 8.96 6.29 3.84
C GLY A 297 8.08 5.34 4.62
N SER A 298 7.87 4.10 4.16
CA SER A 298 7.12 3.10 4.92
C SER A 298 7.93 2.59 6.10
N TYR A 299 7.29 2.47 7.26
CA TYR A 299 7.82 1.70 8.39
C TYR A 299 7.66 0.21 8.14
N ILE A 300 8.66 -0.58 8.52
CA ILE A 300 8.58 -2.05 8.49
C ILE A 300 8.87 -2.63 9.87
N ASN A 301 8.16 -3.70 10.24
CA ASN A 301 8.44 -4.48 11.45
C ASN A 301 9.51 -5.56 11.22
N ALA A 302 9.83 -6.33 12.25
CA ALA A 302 10.84 -7.40 12.19
C ALA A 302 10.49 -8.54 11.21
N GLU A 303 9.23 -8.69 10.82
CA GLU A 303 8.80 -9.66 9.80
C GLU A 303 8.95 -9.11 8.36
N GLY A 304 9.29 -7.83 8.21
CA GLY A 304 9.37 -7.14 6.92
C GLY A 304 8.02 -6.67 6.39
N LYS A 305 6.97 -6.69 7.23
CA LYS A 305 5.65 -6.16 6.88
C LYS A 305 5.61 -4.67 7.16
N VAL A 306 4.90 -3.94 6.31
CA VAL A 306 4.68 -2.51 6.54
C VAL A 306 3.76 -2.31 7.74
N VAL A 307 4.11 -1.36 8.60
CA VAL A 307 3.33 -0.92 9.77
C VAL A 307 3.08 0.59 9.69
N ARG A 308 2.12 1.09 10.47
CA ARG A 308 1.76 2.52 10.45
C ARG A 308 2.62 3.37 11.34
N ASP A 309 2.98 2.80 12.50
CA ASP A 309 3.56 3.54 13.60
C ASP A 309 5.02 3.14 13.80
N ALA A 310 5.85 4.14 14.12
CA ALA A 310 7.27 3.93 14.41
C ALA A 310 7.50 3.02 15.63
N ALA A 311 6.55 2.97 16.56
CA ALA A 311 6.63 2.13 17.76
C ALA A 311 6.66 0.62 17.43
N ASP A 312 6.05 0.23 16.31
CA ASP A 312 5.99 -1.16 15.85
C ASP A 312 7.04 -1.45 14.76
N ALA A 313 7.88 -0.46 14.45
CA ALA A 313 8.83 -0.49 13.36
C ALA A 313 10.24 -0.83 13.84
N VAL A 314 10.99 -1.52 12.99
CA VAL A 314 12.44 -1.72 13.13
C VAL A 314 13.21 -0.99 12.04
N GLY A 315 12.56 -0.66 10.92
CA GLY A 315 13.20 0.03 9.80
C GLY A 315 12.27 0.94 9.02
N ILE A 316 12.88 1.84 8.24
CA ILE A 316 12.20 2.76 7.32
C ILE A 316 12.73 2.49 5.91
N VAL A 317 11.82 2.20 4.98
CA VAL A 317 12.17 1.98 3.57
C VAL A 317 12.66 3.27 2.95
N PHE A 318 13.90 3.30 2.45
CA PHE A 318 14.48 4.50 1.83
C PHE A 318 14.72 4.34 0.32
N LYS A 319 14.70 3.09 -0.18
CA LYS A 319 14.93 2.80 -1.59
C LYS A 319 14.12 1.58 -2.02
N MET A 320 13.41 1.74 -3.13
CA MET A 320 12.83 0.61 -3.88
C MET A 320 13.83 0.18 -4.95
N GLU A 321 13.82 -1.11 -5.28
CA GLU A 321 14.71 -1.75 -6.26
C GLU A 321 16.19 -1.78 -5.84
N ALA A 322 17.01 -2.53 -6.59
CA ALA A 322 18.41 -2.76 -6.30
C ALA A 322 19.26 -1.47 -6.36
N ILE A 323 20.23 -1.35 -5.45
CA ILE A 323 21.21 -0.24 -5.44
C ILE A 323 22.44 -0.69 -6.23
N GLY A 324 22.80 0.08 -7.26
CA GLY A 324 23.98 -0.20 -8.08
C GLY A 324 23.88 -1.56 -8.79
N SER A 325 24.91 -2.38 -8.66
CA SER A 325 24.99 -3.73 -9.24
C SER A 325 24.65 -4.85 -8.25
N ASP A 326 23.90 -4.53 -7.18
CA ASP A 326 23.49 -5.54 -6.22
C ASP A 326 22.45 -6.50 -6.81
N VAL A 327 22.62 -7.79 -6.51
CA VAL A 327 21.79 -8.87 -7.04
C VAL A 327 21.58 -9.93 -5.95
N PRO A 328 20.45 -10.68 -5.98
CA PRO A 328 20.17 -11.74 -5.02
C PRO A 328 21.31 -12.75 -4.85
N ALA A 329 22.07 -13.06 -5.91
CA ALA A 329 23.22 -13.97 -5.87
C ALA A 329 24.33 -13.57 -4.88
N ASN A 330 24.36 -12.31 -4.44
CA ASN A 330 25.32 -11.80 -3.47
C ASN A 330 24.92 -12.06 -2.01
N TYR A 331 23.72 -12.59 -1.77
CA TYR A 331 23.17 -12.84 -0.43
C TYR A 331 23.31 -14.33 -0.04
N PRO A 332 23.10 -14.69 1.24
CA PRO A 332 23.04 -16.09 1.66
C PRO A 332 22.08 -16.92 0.81
N VAL A 333 22.36 -18.22 0.67
CA VAL A 333 21.66 -19.15 -0.25
C VAL A 333 20.13 -19.07 -0.13
N ALA A 334 19.60 -18.86 1.08
CA ALA A 334 18.15 -18.73 1.33
C ALA A 334 17.48 -17.55 0.58
N LEU A 335 18.25 -16.54 0.16
CA LEU A 335 17.77 -15.32 -0.48
C LEU A 335 18.10 -15.26 -1.98
N GLN A 336 19.01 -16.09 -2.49
CA GLN A 336 19.51 -16.02 -3.87
C GLN A 336 18.44 -16.31 -4.94
N GLY A 337 17.36 -17.02 -4.58
CA GLY A 337 16.22 -17.31 -5.47
C GLY A 337 15.10 -16.26 -5.43
N LYS A 338 15.24 -15.21 -4.63
CA LYS A 338 14.22 -14.16 -4.43
C LYS A 338 14.55 -12.92 -5.24
N THR A 339 13.63 -11.95 -5.29
CA THR A 339 13.89 -10.64 -5.91
C THR A 339 14.10 -9.58 -4.85
N ILE A 340 15.11 -8.70 -5.02
CA ILE A 340 15.27 -7.54 -4.14
C ILE A 340 14.06 -6.60 -4.33
N ALA A 341 13.26 -6.43 -3.28
CA ALA A 341 12.12 -5.53 -3.25
C ALA A 341 12.53 -4.10 -2.87
N GLY A 342 13.53 -3.94 -1.99
CA GLY A 342 14.04 -2.65 -1.58
C GLY A 342 14.99 -2.74 -0.39
N TYR A 343 15.26 -1.58 0.21
CA TYR A 343 16.16 -1.43 1.34
C TYR A 343 15.51 -0.56 2.42
N ALA A 344 15.66 -0.98 3.67
CA ALA A 344 15.28 -0.20 4.83
C ALA A 344 16.50 0.13 5.68
N VAL A 345 16.48 1.32 6.27
CA VAL A 345 17.45 1.79 7.26
C VAL A 345 16.85 1.61 8.65
N ALA A 346 17.65 1.25 9.65
CA ALA A 346 17.19 1.15 11.03
C ALA A 346 16.53 2.46 11.51
N ILE A 347 15.48 2.37 12.34
CA ILE A 347 14.79 3.56 12.90
C ILE A 347 15.68 4.40 13.83
N GLU A 348 16.79 3.83 14.30
CA GLU A 348 17.78 4.46 15.15
C GLU A 348 19.22 4.06 14.77
N ASN A 349 20.20 4.82 15.27
CA ASN A 349 21.60 4.41 15.23
C ASN A 349 21.86 3.34 16.29
N VAL A 350 22.92 2.55 16.10
CA VAL A 350 23.32 1.53 17.10
C VAL A 350 23.65 2.12 18.48
N ALA A 351 23.98 3.42 18.52
CA ALA A 351 24.17 4.21 19.72
C ALA A 351 23.93 5.69 19.43
N THR A 352 23.59 6.46 20.47
CA THR A 352 23.39 7.91 20.39
C THR A 352 24.68 8.67 20.08
N ALA A 353 25.81 8.20 20.61
CA ALA A 353 27.13 8.81 20.41
C ALA A 353 27.98 8.02 19.39
N ARG A 354 28.98 8.69 18.80
CA ARG A 354 29.96 8.03 17.92
C ARG A 354 30.76 6.99 18.68
N GLN A 355 31.00 5.86 18.02
CA GLN A 355 31.78 4.76 18.54
C GLN A 355 33.20 4.77 17.97
N THR A 356 34.18 4.41 18.80
CA THR A 356 35.58 4.34 18.40
C THR A 356 35.82 3.18 17.43
N LEU A 357 36.38 3.51 16.27
CA LEU A 357 36.77 2.57 15.20
C LEU A 357 38.17 1.98 15.44
N ASN A 358 39.06 2.70 16.12
CA ASN A 358 40.42 2.25 16.34
C ASN A 358 41.07 2.90 17.57
N THR A 359 41.76 2.08 18.37
CA THR A 359 42.68 2.55 19.43
C THR A 359 44.14 2.48 18.99
N GLU A 360 44.42 1.78 17.90
CA GLU A 360 45.72 1.61 17.24
C GLU A 360 45.61 1.94 15.74
N LEU A 361 46.72 2.15 15.05
CA LEU A 361 46.69 2.41 13.61
C LEU A 361 46.39 1.12 12.84
N LEU A 362 45.32 1.14 12.04
CA LEU A 362 44.90 -0.01 11.24
C LEU A 362 45.64 -0.03 9.90
N THR A 363 46.86 -0.57 9.88
CA THR A 363 47.75 -0.54 8.71
C THR A 363 47.52 -1.65 7.68
N THR A 364 46.73 -2.66 8.04
CA THR A 364 46.53 -3.90 7.26
C THR A 364 45.14 -4.05 6.66
N LEU A 365 44.28 -3.02 6.74
CA LEU A 365 42.97 -3.07 6.10
C LEU A 365 43.12 -3.16 4.57
N ALA A 366 42.51 -4.19 3.98
CA ALA A 366 42.49 -4.40 2.55
C ALA A 366 41.33 -3.61 1.91
N GLU A 367 41.57 -3.04 0.73
CA GLU A 367 40.54 -2.39 -0.07
C GLU A 367 39.38 -3.36 -0.36
N THR A 368 38.16 -2.88 -0.25
CA THR A 368 36.97 -3.68 -0.57
C THR A 368 36.95 -4.00 -2.07
N ALA A 369 36.85 -5.28 -2.41
CA ALA A 369 36.83 -5.71 -3.80
C ALA A 369 35.61 -5.15 -4.54
N ALA A 370 35.79 -4.72 -5.79
CA ALA A 370 34.72 -4.13 -6.61
C ALA A 370 33.50 -5.05 -6.83
N GLY A 371 33.69 -6.37 -6.69
CA GLY A 371 32.59 -7.35 -6.77
C GLY A 371 31.75 -7.47 -5.50
N MET A 372 32.14 -6.83 -4.40
CA MET A 372 31.37 -6.81 -3.15
C MET A 372 30.44 -5.59 -3.15
N THR A 373 29.18 -5.80 -3.49
CA THR A 373 28.25 -4.71 -3.82
C THR A 373 27.33 -4.33 -2.66
N ASN A 374 27.19 -5.18 -1.65
CA ASN A 374 26.31 -4.94 -0.50
C ASN A 374 26.97 -5.24 0.87
N GLY A 375 26.32 -4.74 1.93
CA GLY A 375 26.83 -4.83 3.29
C GLY A 375 26.94 -6.26 3.83
N THR A 376 26.12 -7.21 3.36
CA THR A 376 26.18 -8.61 3.81
C THR A 376 27.50 -9.30 3.43
N GLN A 377 28.15 -8.84 2.36
CA GLN A 377 29.45 -9.36 1.92
C GLN A 377 30.64 -8.69 2.63
N THR A 378 30.44 -7.50 3.18
CA THR A 378 31.53 -6.59 3.58
C THR A 378 31.58 -6.29 5.07
N THR A 379 30.47 -6.45 5.79
CA THR A 379 30.38 -6.15 7.22
C THR A 379 31.38 -6.96 8.04
N ASP A 380 31.41 -8.29 7.89
CA ASP A 380 32.32 -9.14 8.67
C ASP A 380 33.79 -8.88 8.35
N VAL A 381 34.09 -8.52 7.09
CA VAL A 381 35.44 -8.13 6.67
C VAL A 381 35.87 -6.85 7.38
N LEU A 382 35.00 -5.84 7.44
CA LEU A 382 35.26 -4.62 8.20
C LEU A 382 35.46 -4.95 9.69
N LEU A 383 34.51 -5.64 10.32
CA LEU A 383 34.54 -5.90 11.76
C LEU A 383 35.76 -6.72 12.17
N THR A 384 36.16 -7.70 11.36
CA THR A 384 37.41 -8.45 11.56
C THR A 384 38.63 -7.54 11.47
N GLY A 385 38.64 -6.63 10.49
CA GLY A 385 39.74 -5.68 10.30
C GLY A 385 39.84 -4.61 11.38
N LEU A 386 38.73 -4.20 11.99
CA LEU A 386 38.72 -3.26 13.11
C LEU A 386 39.23 -3.89 14.42
N GLY A 387 39.03 -5.20 14.60
CA GLY A 387 39.31 -5.89 15.86
C GLY A 387 38.30 -5.52 16.96
N ASP A 388 38.69 -5.73 18.22
CA ASP A 388 37.80 -5.56 19.37
C ASP A 388 37.75 -4.09 19.83
N VAL A 389 36.94 -3.31 19.13
CA VAL A 389 36.70 -1.88 19.38
C VAL A 389 35.23 -1.61 19.69
N ALA A 390 34.96 -0.47 20.34
CA ALA A 390 33.61 -0.07 20.74
C ALA A 390 32.61 -0.08 19.58
N PHE A 391 33.05 0.31 18.37
CA PHE A 391 32.20 0.27 17.18
C PHE A 391 31.68 -1.13 16.85
N LYS A 392 32.55 -2.14 16.87
CA LYS A 392 32.19 -3.55 16.64
C LYS A 392 31.27 -4.06 17.74
N THR A 393 31.67 -3.91 19.00
CA THR A 393 30.90 -4.44 20.14
C THR A 393 29.50 -3.84 20.22
N THR A 394 29.37 -2.53 19.95
CA THR A 394 28.06 -1.85 19.96
C THR A 394 27.19 -2.34 18.82
N TYR A 395 27.74 -2.48 17.61
CA TYR A 395 27.02 -3.02 16.47
C TYR A 395 26.54 -4.47 16.70
N GLU A 396 27.43 -5.37 17.14
CA GLU A 396 27.10 -6.78 17.38
C GLU A 396 26.02 -6.94 18.46
N LYS A 397 26.12 -6.13 19.53
CA LYS A 397 25.08 -6.08 20.56
C LYS A 397 23.73 -5.63 19.99
N TRP A 398 23.72 -4.51 19.26
CA TRP A 398 22.50 -3.97 18.68
C TRP A 398 21.84 -4.95 17.71
N VAL A 399 22.62 -5.62 16.85
CA VAL A 399 22.09 -6.65 15.94
C VAL A 399 21.48 -7.82 16.69
N GLY A 400 22.09 -8.26 17.80
CA GLY A 400 21.52 -9.30 18.66
C GLY A 400 20.17 -8.93 19.29
N GLU A 401 19.96 -7.64 19.55
CA GLU A 401 18.71 -7.10 20.11
C GLU A 401 17.63 -6.84 19.04
N HIS A 402 18.01 -6.76 17.76
CA HIS A 402 17.14 -6.37 16.64
C HIS A 402 17.06 -7.44 15.53
N ALA A 403 17.21 -8.71 15.88
CA ALA A 403 17.20 -9.79 14.90
C ALA A 403 15.91 -9.79 14.05
N PRO A 404 16.00 -9.87 12.71
CA PRO A 404 14.82 -9.99 11.86
C PRO A 404 14.18 -11.38 12.00
N ASP A 405 12.87 -11.44 11.84
CA ASP A 405 12.04 -12.63 12.10
C ASP A 405 11.38 -13.17 10.81
N SER A 406 12.06 -12.98 9.68
CA SER A 406 11.51 -13.27 8.35
C SER A 406 12.54 -13.85 7.39
N GLU A 407 12.11 -14.84 6.62
CA GLU A 407 12.90 -15.43 5.53
C GLU A 407 13.06 -14.48 4.33
N ASN A 408 12.32 -13.37 4.29
CA ASN A 408 12.37 -12.38 3.21
C ASN A 408 13.25 -11.17 3.56
N LEU A 409 13.95 -11.22 4.69
CA LEU A 409 14.87 -10.18 5.10
C LEU A 409 16.30 -10.72 5.14
N SER A 410 17.27 -9.89 4.78
CA SER A 410 18.66 -10.15 5.16
C SER A 410 18.84 -9.98 6.67
N ALA A 411 19.95 -10.45 7.23
CA ALA A 411 20.41 -9.93 8.51
C ALA A 411 20.68 -8.41 8.39
N TRP A 412 20.65 -7.69 9.51
CA TRP A 412 21.17 -6.34 9.56
C TRP A 412 22.64 -6.34 9.18
N TYR A 413 23.04 -5.34 8.39
CA TYR A 413 24.42 -5.16 7.96
C TYR A 413 24.85 -3.69 8.05
N ILE A 414 26.15 -3.46 8.14
CA ILE A 414 26.73 -2.15 7.92
C ILE A 414 26.72 -1.90 6.41
N PRO A 415 26.08 -0.83 5.91
CA PRO A 415 25.94 -0.62 4.47
C PRO A 415 27.27 -0.37 3.79
N THR A 416 27.40 -0.73 2.51
CA THR A 416 28.52 -0.26 1.68
C THR A 416 28.46 1.25 1.51
N LEU A 417 29.55 1.89 1.07
CA LEU A 417 29.55 3.32 0.77
C LEU A 417 28.44 3.68 -0.24
N SER A 418 28.21 2.84 -1.25
CA SER A 418 27.15 3.04 -2.24
C SER A 418 25.75 3.04 -1.60
N GLN A 419 25.47 2.06 -0.73
CA GLN A 419 24.19 1.98 -0.02
C GLN A 419 24.00 3.13 0.96
N LEU A 420 25.05 3.49 1.72
CA LEU A 420 25.04 4.61 2.65
C LEU A 420 24.83 5.95 1.92
N SER A 421 25.54 6.17 0.80
CA SER A 421 25.36 7.36 -0.04
C SER A 421 23.95 7.44 -0.64
N ALA A 422 23.37 6.30 -1.03
CA ALA A 422 21.99 6.27 -1.54
C ALA A 422 21.00 6.73 -0.46
N PHE A 423 21.14 6.27 0.79
CA PHE A 423 20.32 6.75 1.91
C PHE A 423 20.58 8.23 2.21
N MET A 424 21.85 8.62 2.41
CA MET A 424 22.19 10.00 2.78
C MET A 424 21.78 11.01 1.71
N GLY A 425 21.82 10.63 0.43
CA GLY A 425 21.35 11.44 -0.69
C GLY A 425 19.83 11.65 -0.70
N THR A 426 19.05 10.85 0.04
CA THR A 426 17.62 11.12 0.24
C THR A 426 17.38 12.28 1.20
N LEU A 427 18.29 12.51 2.14
CA LEU A 427 18.15 13.49 3.23
C LEU A 427 18.93 14.79 2.96
N PHE A 428 20.09 14.70 2.30
CA PHE A 428 21.03 15.81 2.15
C PHE A 428 21.44 16.03 0.71
N THR A 429 21.81 17.27 0.39
CA THR A 429 22.53 17.57 -0.84
C THR A 429 23.87 16.84 -0.84
N MET A 430 24.13 16.05 -1.88
CA MET A 430 25.37 15.28 -2.06
C MET A 430 25.88 15.43 -3.48
N LYS A 431 27.20 15.64 -3.66
CA LYS A 431 27.83 15.79 -5.00
C LYS A 431 27.11 16.86 -5.86
N GLU A 432 26.71 17.97 -5.22
CA GLU A 432 25.95 19.08 -5.82
C GLU A 432 24.54 18.69 -6.33
N ILE A 433 24.07 17.47 -6.03
CA ILE A 433 22.72 17.02 -6.31
C ILE A 433 21.87 17.26 -5.06
N PRO A 434 20.74 17.99 -5.16
CA PRO A 434 19.81 18.18 -4.05
C PRO A 434 19.27 16.85 -3.50
N ALA A 435 18.84 16.86 -2.25
CA ALA A 435 18.25 15.70 -1.60
C ALA A 435 17.08 15.11 -2.42
N THR A 436 17.12 13.80 -2.68
CA THR A 436 16.16 13.13 -3.56
C THR A 436 14.91 12.61 -2.85
N GLY A 437 14.92 12.54 -1.51
CA GLY A 437 13.76 12.11 -0.73
C GLY A 437 12.64 13.15 -0.79
N SER A 438 11.39 12.71 -0.66
CA SER A 438 10.25 13.64 -0.56
C SER A 438 10.36 14.50 0.71
N GLU A 439 9.62 15.61 0.75
CA GLU A 439 9.54 16.45 1.95
C GLU A 439 9.04 15.66 3.16
N ASP A 440 7.97 14.87 2.99
CA ASP A 440 7.44 13.99 4.04
C ASP A 440 8.48 13.02 4.58
N PHE A 441 9.27 12.38 3.69
CA PHE A 441 10.33 11.46 4.09
C PHE A 441 11.40 12.17 4.92
N ARG A 442 11.85 13.35 4.47
CA ARG A 442 12.91 14.10 5.17
C ARG A 442 12.44 14.67 6.51
N ASN A 443 11.13 14.88 6.67
CA ASN A 443 10.52 15.42 7.90
C ASN A 443 10.11 14.33 8.91
N MET A 444 10.43 13.04 8.66
CA MET A 444 10.20 11.98 9.65
C MET A 444 11.00 12.21 10.93
N SER A 445 10.41 11.89 12.08
CA SER A 445 10.98 12.17 13.41
C SER A 445 12.33 11.45 13.67
N GLU A 446 12.53 10.32 13.01
CA GLU A 446 13.71 9.47 13.06
C GLU A 446 14.91 10.07 12.31
N PHE A 447 14.67 11.11 11.51
CA PHE A 447 15.66 11.84 10.75
C PHE A 447 15.82 13.29 11.21
N GLU A 448 15.21 13.66 12.34
CA GLU A 448 15.34 15.00 12.91
C GLU A 448 16.81 15.34 13.20
N PHE A 449 17.18 16.61 13.00
CA PHE A 449 18.56 17.10 13.15
C PHE A 449 18.90 17.40 14.62
N VAL A 450 18.77 16.37 15.46
CA VAL A 450 19.00 16.43 16.91
C VAL A 450 19.94 15.30 17.37
N ASN A 451 20.42 15.42 18.62
CA ASN A 451 21.21 14.38 19.26
C ASN A 451 20.41 13.07 19.43
N GLY A 452 21.03 11.94 19.11
CA GLY A 452 20.42 10.61 19.20
C GLY A 452 19.59 10.22 17.98
N LYS A 453 19.40 11.12 17.02
CA LYS A 453 18.76 10.86 15.71
C LYS A 453 19.82 10.92 14.61
N MET A 454 19.91 12.05 13.88
CA MET A 454 20.95 12.21 12.84
C MET A 454 22.30 12.69 13.38
N PHE A 455 22.33 13.27 14.58
CA PHE A 455 23.54 13.83 15.19
C PHE A 455 23.84 13.22 16.57
N ASP A 456 25.04 13.47 17.07
CA ASP A 456 25.57 12.85 18.30
C ASP A 456 25.74 13.82 19.48
N ARG A 457 25.29 15.07 19.33
CA ARG A 457 25.44 16.13 20.34
C ARG A 457 24.57 17.34 20.05
N GLU A 458 24.36 18.16 21.07
CA GLU A 458 23.82 19.51 20.98
C GLU A 458 24.89 20.53 21.41
N THR A 459 25.12 21.65 20.72
CA THR A 459 24.71 22.04 19.34
C THR A 459 25.24 21.06 18.30
N ILE A 460 24.49 20.81 17.22
CA ILE A 460 24.91 19.88 16.17
C ILE A 460 26.22 20.32 15.51
N ALA A 461 27.04 19.35 15.14
CA ALA A 461 28.35 19.56 14.52
C ALA A 461 28.63 18.46 13.47
N THR A 462 29.67 18.67 12.66
CA THR A 462 30.08 17.73 11.61
C THR A 462 30.22 16.29 12.13
N VAL A 463 29.53 15.35 11.50
CA VAL A 463 29.44 13.94 11.91
C VAL A 463 29.77 12.97 10.78
N ASN A 464 30.48 11.89 11.10
CA ASN A 464 30.78 10.81 10.16
C ASN A 464 29.90 9.60 10.49
N TYR A 465 29.30 9.01 9.45
CA TYR A 465 28.68 7.70 9.46
C TYR A 465 29.61 6.72 8.74
N ALA A 466 29.97 5.62 9.39
CA ALA A 466 30.83 4.61 8.79
C ALA A 466 30.04 3.69 7.85
N SER A 467 30.66 3.34 6.72
CA SER A 467 30.22 2.24 5.86
C SER A 467 31.13 1.03 6.07
N SER A 468 30.75 -0.11 5.51
CA SER A 468 31.56 -1.34 5.48
C SER A 468 32.68 -1.32 4.42
N THR A 469 32.81 -0.23 3.65
CA THR A 469 33.75 -0.14 2.52
C THR A 469 35.10 0.40 2.99
N ILE A 470 36.18 -0.31 2.68
CA ILE A 470 37.56 0.17 2.82
C ILE A 470 38.03 0.73 1.47
N ASN A 471 38.54 1.96 1.47
CA ASN A 471 39.04 2.59 0.25
C ASN A 471 40.47 2.13 -0.12
N ASN A 472 40.93 2.52 -1.31
CA ASN A 472 42.27 2.22 -1.83
C ASN A 472 43.44 2.77 -0.99
N GLN A 473 43.18 3.60 0.03
CA GLN A 473 44.19 4.07 0.97
C GLN A 473 44.27 3.19 2.23
N GLY A 474 43.37 2.22 2.40
CA GLY A 474 43.25 1.39 3.61
C GLY A 474 42.52 2.09 4.75
N ASN A 475 41.64 3.06 4.43
CA ASN A 475 40.80 3.76 5.40
C ASN A 475 39.35 3.30 5.28
N VAL A 476 38.63 3.31 6.41
CA VAL A 476 37.18 3.10 6.42
C VAL A 476 36.52 4.25 5.65
N SER A 477 35.64 3.93 4.72
CA SER A 477 34.84 4.92 4.00
C SER A 477 33.57 5.23 4.78
N GLY A 478 32.96 6.37 4.49
CA GLY A 478 31.72 6.77 5.13
C GLY A 478 31.13 8.00 4.47
N VAL A 479 30.06 8.51 5.07
CA VAL A 479 29.46 9.79 4.70
C VAL A 479 29.65 10.77 5.85
N ARG A 480 30.18 11.94 5.54
CA ARG A 480 30.32 13.07 6.45
C ARG A 480 29.19 14.05 6.21
N ILE A 481 28.38 14.31 7.24
CA ILE A 481 27.41 15.40 7.26
C ILE A 481 28.14 16.64 7.75
N ASN A 482 28.24 17.66 6.92
CA ASN A 482 28.95 18.90 7.22
C ASN A 482 27.99 19.91 7.86
N VAL A 483 28.47 20.56 8.93
CA VAL A 483 27.74 21.58 9.67
C VAL A 483 28.60 22.83 9.78
N ALA A 484 28.03 23.99 9.47
CA ALA A 484 28.64 25.30 9.66
C ALA A 484 27.70 26.14 10.54
N ASP A 485 28.22 26.69 11.65
CA ASP A 485 27.46 27.54 12.58
C ASP A 485 26.14 26.91 13.07
N GLY A 486 26.15 25.59 13.31
CA GLY A 486 24.98 24.83 13.76
C GLY A 486 23.96 24.51 12.66
N VAL A 487 24.25 24.84 11.40
CA VAL A 487 23.37 24.57 10.24
C VAL A 487 24.01 23.52 9.33
N VAL A 488 23.22 22.52 8.94
CA VAL A 488 23.65 21.49 7.98
C VAL A 488 23.83 22.11 6.61
N THR A 489 25.02 21.92 6.01
CA THR A 489 25.34 22.48 4.68
C THR A 489 25.17 21.46 3.57
N ASN A 490 25.78 20.28 3.72
CA ASN A 490 25.68 19.16 2.79
C ASN A 490 26.14 17.86 3.45
N ALA A 491 26.07 16.75 2.69
CA ALA A 491 26.77 15.53 3.03
C ALA A 491 27.74 15.14 1.89
N GLN A 492 28.84 14.47 2.24
CA GLN A 492 29.83 14.04 1.27
C GLN A 492 30.46 12.70 1.65
N GLU A 493 30.83 11.91 0.65
CA GLU A 493 31.65 10.72 0.84
C GLU A 493 33.02 11.13 1.40
N ALA A 494 33.50 10.41 2.42
CA ALA A 494 34.75 10.73 3.08
C ALA A 494 35.47 9.46 3.58
N GLY A 495 36.80 9.48 3.52
CA GLY A 495 37.62 8.52 4.26
C GLY A 495 37.74 8.92 5.73
N ILE A 496 37.68 7.92 6.61
CA ILE A 496 37.93 8.03 8.04
C ILE A 496 39.32 7.45 8.30
N SER A 497 40.25 8.28 8.72
CA SER A 497 41.70 8.05 8.66
C SER A 497 42.25 7.04 9.69
N VAL A 498 41.66 5.86 9.80
CA VAL A 498 42.06 4.81 10.78
C VAL A 498 43.48 4.30 10.58
N LYS A 499 44.03 4.43 9.37
CA LYS A 499 45.40 3.99 9.05
C LYS A 499 46.47 4.98 9.52
N THR A 500 46.13 6.27 9.61
CA THR A 500 47.09 7.35 9.88
C THR A 500 46.75 8.17 11.12
N ALA A 501 45.58 7.96 11.73
CA ALA A 501 45.14 8.64 12.95
C ALA A 501 44.47 7.66 13.92
N LEU A 502 44.69 7.89 15.22
CA LEU A 502 44.10 7.13 16.31
C LEU A 502 42.72 7.68 16.70
N ASN A 503 41.94 6.89 17.43
CA ASN A 503 40.67 7.29 18.04
C ASN A 503 39.69 7.89 17.05
N GLN A 504 39.67 7.38 15.81
CA GLN A 504 38.66 7.78 14.86
C GLN A 504 37.31 7.25 15.33
N GLN A 505 36.26 8.04 15.16
CA GLN A 505 34.93 7.70 15.64
C GLN A 505 33.87 7.99 14.57
N ALA A 506 32.84 7.15 14.54
CA ALA A 506 31.72 7.29 13.63
C ALA A 506 30.42 6.80 14.25
N LEU A 507 29.30 7.30 13.73
CA LEU A 507 27.99 6.67 13.94
C LEU A 507 27.84 5.47 13.00
N CYS A 508 26.98 4.55 13.39
CA CYS A 508 26.57 3.42 12.56
C CYS A 508 25.05 3.36 12.55
N ARG A 509 24.49 3.32 11.34
CA ARG A 509 23.06 3.10 11.11
C ARG A 509 22.91 1.90 10.18
N PRO A 510 22.56 0.72 10.72
CA PRO A 510 22.47 -0.50 9.94
C PRO A 510 21.37 -0.42 8.88
N MET A 511 21.50 -1.28 7.87
CA MET A 511 20.50 -1.46 6.82
C MET A 511 20.11 -2.93 6.70
N ILE A 512 18.93 -3.14 6.13
CA ILE A 512 18.38 -4.46 5.83
C ILE A 512 17.85 -4.46 4.39
N THR A 513 18.10 -5.57 3.69
CA THR A 513 17.57 -5.79 2.34
C THR A 513 16.27 -6.58 2.45
N ILE A 514 15.26 -6.12 1.72
CA ILE A 514 13.93 -6.73 1.68
C ILE A 514 13.78 -7.49 0.38
N PHE A 515 13.29 -8.73 0.44
CA PHE A 515 13.09 -9.63 -0.69
C PHE A 515 11.61 -9.97 -0.89
N LYS A 516 11.26 -10.41 -2.09
CA LYS A 516 9.94 -10.94 -2.46
C LYS A 516 10.04 -12.17 -3.36
#